data_AF-A0A2P6PQP5-F1
#
_entry.id   AF-A0A2P6PQP5-F1
#
_cell.length_a   1.000
_cell.length_b   1.000
_cell.length_c   1.000
_cell.angle_alpha   90.00
_cell.angle_beta   90.00
_cell.angle_gamma   90.00
#
_symmetry.space_group_name_H-M   'P 1'
#
loop_
_entity.id
_entity.type
_entity.pdbx_description
1 polymer ?
#
loop_
_entity_poly.entity_id
_entity_poly.type
_entity_poly.pdbx_seq_one_letter_code
_entity_poly.pdbx_strand_id
1 'polypeptide(L)'
;MDSHIAEMNSRLCLQVNDVRVVGIWGMGGLGKTTIARAVYDEISCQFEHSCFLDNVKEAFISKREVQMQVDLIFRLLKEKVQSVDLDRGRKMIMERLGMKKVIVVLDDVETFAQSEALLGKLHAFGEGSRVIVTTKNKQSLSGVNETYKPTYLSDVEALELFTKYAFRTNQPNGDYDHLLRRAIEYAQGLPLALKVLGGIS
;
A
#
# COMPACT_ATOMS: atom_id res chain seq x y z
N MET A 1 2.04 13.86 -4.91
CA MET A 1 1.53 12.47 -5.14
C MET A 1 2.23 11.84 -6.34
N ASP A 2 2.22 12.48 -7.50
CA ASP A 2 2.82 11.95 -8.73
C ASP A 2 4.32 11.64 -8.57
N SER A 3 5.04 12.44 -7.79
CA SER A 3 6.44 12.18 -7.39
C SER A 3 6.60 10.85 -6.64
N HIS A 4 5.70 10.53 -5.71
CA HIS A 4 5.72 9.27 -4.97
C HIS A 4 5.40 8.07 -5.87
N ILE A 5 4.46 8.24 -6.81
CA ILE A 5 4.11 7.21 -7.79
C ILE A 5 5.30 6.94 -8.71
N ALA A 6 5.93 8.00 -9.24
CA ALA A 6 7.12 7.87 -10.11
C ALA A 6 8.28 7.15 -9.40
N GLU A 7 8.55 7.52 -8.14
CA GLU A 7 9.58 6.87 -7.31
C GLU A 7 9.24 5.40 -7.04
N MET A 8 7.97 5.08 -6.77
CA MET A 8 7.51 3.70 -6.62
C MET A 8 7.63 2.90 -7.92
N ASN A 9 7.24 3.47 -9.06
CA ASN A 9 7.36 2.84 -10.37
C ASN A 9 8.83 2.55 -10.72
N SER A 10 9.75 3.46 -10.36
CA SER A 10 11.20 3.25 -10.49
C SER A 10 11.68 2.04 -9.68
N ARG A 11 11.29 1.94 -8.41
CA ARG A 11 11.66 0.82 -7.52
C ARG A 11 11.06 -0.51 -7.96
N LEU A 12 9.80 -0.48 -8.38
CA LEU A 12 9.11 -1.64 -8.95
C LEU A 12 9.76 -2.07 -10.26
N CYS A 13 10.33 -1.15 -11.04
CA CYS A 13 11.13 -1.45 -12.22
C CYS A 13 10.41 -2.44 -13.16
N LEU A 14 9.21 -2.07 -13.64
CA LEU A 14 8.31 -2.96 -14.40
C LEU A 14 8.90 -3.50 -15.71
N GLN A 15 10.01 -2.93 -16.17
CA GLN A 15 10.74 -3.36 -17.36
C GLN A 15 11.64 -4.58 -17.12
N VAL A 16 11.97 -4.89 -15.86
CA VAL A 16 12.77 -6.06 -15.50
C VAL A 16 11.84 -7.24 -15.26
N ASN A 17 12.12 -8.36 -15.93
CA ASN A 17 11.34 -9.59 -15.79
C ASN A 17 11.87 -10.43 -14.62
N ASP A 18 11.79 -9.86 -13.40
CA ASP A 18 12.10 -10.51 -12.11
C ASP A 18 10.85 -10.59 -11.23
N VAL A 19 10.92 -11.31 -10.11
CA VAL A 19 9.97 -11.16 -8.99
C VAL A 19 10.52 -10.15 -7.99
N ARG A 20 9.79 -9.06 -7.75
CA ARG A 20 10.27 -7.97 -6.92
C ARG A 20 9.32 -7.61 -5.78
N VAL A 21 9.87 -7.57 -4.57
CA VAL A 21 9.19 -7.14 -3.35
C VAL A 21 9.68 -5.75 -2.96
N VAL A 22 8.77 -4.78 -2.86
CA VAL A 22 9.05 -3.39 -2.47
C VAL A 22 8.32 -3.06 -1.17
N GLY A 23 9.06 -2.63 -0.15
CA GLY A 23 8.51 -2.24 1.14
C GLY A 23 8.36 -0.72 1.29
N ILE A 24 7.15 -0.21 1.49
CA ILE A 24 6.88 1.19 1.83
C ILE A 24 6.84 1.33 3.35
N TRP A 25 7.67 2.18 3.93
CA TRP A 25 7.74 2.35 5.39
C TRP A 25 7.80 3.80 5.86
N GLY A 26 7.48 4.00 7.14
CA GLY A 26 7.53 5.31 7.78
C GLY A 26 6.42 5.49 8.82
N MET A 27 6.42 6.64 9.48
CA MET A 27 5.45 6.99 10.52
C MET A 27 3.99 6.88 10.02
N GLY A 28 3.06 6.69 10.96
CA GLY A 28 1.63 6.80 10.68
C GLY A 28 1.28 8.16 10.07
N GLY A 29 0.30 8.19 9.18
CA GLY A 29 -0.19 9.45 8.58
C GLY A 29 0.58 9.97 7.36
N LEU A 30 1.75 9.38 7.00
CA LEU A 30 2.54 9.74 5.80
C LEU A 30 1.90 9.33 4.46
N GLY A 31 0.74 8.66 4.46
CA GLY A 31 0.06 8.29 3.22
C GLY A 31 0.58 7.02 2.52
N LYS A 32 1.31 6.14 3.22
CA LYS A 32 1.81 4.86 2.66
C LYS A 32 0.73 4.05 1.93
N THR A 33 -0.40 3.80 2.59
CA THR A 33 -1.56 3.08 2.02
C THR A 33 -2.10 3.81 0.79
N THR A 34 -2.15 5.14 0.82
CA THR A 34 -2.62 5.96 -0.30
C THR A 34 -1.68 5.85 -1.50
N ILE A 35 -0.37 5.89 -1.28
CA ILE A 35 0.65 5.73 -2.33
C ILE A 35 0.58 4.31 -2.92
N ALA A 36 0.55 3.28 -2.07
CA ALA A 36 0.46 1.89 -2.51
C ALA A 36 -0.79 1.65 -3.37
N ARG A 37 -1.92 2.22 -2.97
CA ARG A 37 -3.19 2.11 -3.69
C ARG A 37 -3.15 2.83 -5.03
N ALA A 38 -2.64 4.07 -5.08
CA ALA A 38 -2.51 4.82 -6.32
C ALA A 38 -1.62 4.07 -7.34
N VAL A 39 -0.48 3.54 -6.89
CA VAL A 39 0.41 2.72 -7.73
C VAL A 39 -0.30 1.45 -8.21
N TYR A 40 -0.97 0.73 -7.31
CA TYR A 40 -1.71 -0.48 -7.65
C TYR A 40 -2.81 -0.21 -8.68
N ASP A 41 -3.59 0.84 -8.50
CA ASP A 41 -4.67 1.21 -9.41
C ASP A 41 -4.12 1.56 -10.82
N GLU A 42 -2.94 2.17 -10.90
CA GLU A 42 -2.28 2.52 -12.16
C GLU A 42 -1.75 1.30 -12.92
N ILE A 43 -1.16 0.32 -12.22
CA ILE A 43 -0.36 -0.73 -12.88
C ILE A 43 -1.02 -2.12 -12.85
N SER A 44 -2.07 -2.33 -12.03
CA SER A 44 -2.64 -3.66 -11.83
C SER A 44 -3.18 -4.33 -13.09
N CYS A 45 -3.65 -3.54 -14.05
CA CYS A 45 -4.11 -4.02 -15.36
C CYS A 45 -3.01 -4.68 -16.21
N GLN A 46 -1.73 -4.50 -15.85
CA GLN A 46 -0.57 -5.07 -16.56
C GLN A 46 -0.20 -6.48 -16.06
N PHE A 47 -0.97 -7.04 -15.12
CA PHE A 47 -0.73 -8.32 -14.46
C PHE A 47 -1.88 -9.28 -14.74
N GLU A 48 -1.60 -10.59 -14.80
CA GLU A 48 -2.63 -11.63 -14.99
C GLU A 48 -3.54 -11.74 -13.77
N HIS A 49 -2.97 -11.54 -12.58
CA HIS A 49 -3.70 -11.57 -11.31
C HIS A 49 -3.27 -10.40 -10.44
N SER A 50 -4.24 -9.81 -9.73
CA SER A 50 -4.00 -8.64 -8.90
C SER A 50 -4.81 -8.70 -7.60
N CYS A 51 -4.20 -8.34 -6.48
CA CYS A 51 -4.92 -8.20 -5.22
C CYS A 51 -4.35 -7.07 -4.35
N PHE A 52 -5.25 -6.28 -3.77
CA PHE A 52 -4.95 -5.38 -2.66
C PHE A 52 -5.59 -5.94 -1.40
N LEU A 53 -4.78 -6.21 -0.37
CA LEU A 53 -5.23 -6.60 0.96
C LEU A 53 -4.97 -5.47 1.96
N ASP A 54 -6.06 -4.99 2.55
CA ASP A 54 -6.04 -3.96 3.58
C ASP A 54 -5.88 -4.54 4.99
N ASN A 55 -5.21 -3.79 5.87
CA ASN A 55 -5.16 -4.05 7.32
C ASN A 55 -4.67 -5.46 7.72
N VAL A 56 -3.56 -5.91 7.14
CA VAL A 56 -3.00 -7.25 7.41
C VAL A 56 -2.71 -7.45 8.89
N LYS A 57 -2.06 -6.48 9.54
CA LYS A 57 -1.76 -6.54 10.98
C LYS A 57 -3.02 -6.80 11.82
N GLU A 58 -4.10 -6.08 11.54
CA GLU A 58 -5.34 -6.19 12.30
C GLU A 58 -5.99 -7.57 12.13
N ALA A 59 -5.92 -8.16 10.94
CA ALA A 59 -6.42 -9.51 10.73
C ALA A 59 -5.70 -10.54 11.60
N PHE A 60 -4.38 -10.44 11.74
CA PHE A 60 -3.61 -11.34 12.63
C PHE A 60 -3.91 -11.10 14.12
N ILE A 61 -4.03 -9.84 14.55
CA ILE A 61 -4.41 -9.50 15.93
C ILE A 61 -5.79 -10.09 16.26
N SER A 62 -6.72 -9.98 15.33
CA SER A 62 -8.07 -10.50 15.41
C SER A 62 -8.19 -12.02 15.18
N LYS A 63 -7.09 -12.76 14.94
CA LYS A 63 -7.09 -14.20 14.59
C LYS A 63 -7.93 -14.53 13.35
N ARG A 64 -7.88 -13.68 12.33
CA ARG A 64 -8.62 -13.76 11.05
C ARG A 64 -7.69 -14.00 9.85
N GLU A 65 -6.44 -14.38 10.06
CA GLU A 65 -5.45 -14.63 9.01
C GLU A 65 -5.88 -15.72 8.03
N VAL A 66 -6.58 -16.77 8.50
CA VAL A 66 -7.14 -17.81 7.64
C VAL A 66 -8.23 -17.24 6.73
N GLN A 67 -9.18 -16.48 7.28
CA GLN A 67 -10.23 -15.84 6.47
C GLN A 67 -9.63 -14.87 5.45
N MET A 68 -8.63 -14.10 5.86
CA MET A 68 -7.91 -13.18 4.98
C MET A 68 -7.22 -13.93 3.83
N GLN A 69 -6.61 -15.08 4.09
CA GLN A 69 -6.02 -15.89 3.02
C GLN A 69 -7.07 -16.49 2.09
N VAL A 70 -8.22 -16.92 2.59
CA VAL A 70 -9.35 -17.37 1.74
C VAL A 70 -9.81 -16.23 0.83
N ASP A 71 -9.96 -15.02 1.37
CA ASP A 71 -10.35 -13.84 0.59
C ASP A 71 -9.28 -13.48 -0.47
N LEU A 72 -8.00 -13.59 -0.12
CA LEU A 72 -6.86 -13.38 -1.03
C LEU A 72 -6.91 -14.35 -2.21
N ILE A 73 -7.08 -15.64 -1.93
CA ILE A 73 -7.16 -16.69 -2.95
C ILE A 73 -8.37 -16.43 -3.85
N PHE A 74 -9.53 -16.12 -3.27
CA PHE A 74 -10.73 -15.77 -4.04
C PHE A 74 -10.48 -14.56 -4.95
N ARG A 75 -9.83 -13.51 -4.45
CA ARG A 75 -9.55 -12.30 -5.24
C ARG A 75 -8.59 -12.56 -6.40
N LEU A 76 -7.54 -13.36 -6.16
CA LEU A 76 -6.53 -13.70 -7.16
C LEU A 76 -7.04 -14.70 -8.20
N LEU A 77 -7.67 -15.80 -7.76
CA LEU A 77 -8.06 -16.92 -8.63
C LEU A 77 -9.51 -16.85 -9.12
N LYS A 78 -10.34 -15.98 -8.54
CA LYS A 78 -11.81 -15.94 -8.76
C LYS A 78 -12.53 -17.26 -8.43
N GLU A 79 -11.92 -18.08 -7.58
CA GLU A 79 -12.45 -19.37 -7.14
C GLU A 79 -12.85 -19.34 -5.67
N LYS A 80 -14.04 -19.88 -5.38
CA LYS A 80 -14.45 -20.11 -3.99
C LYS A 80 -13.71 -21.32 -3.45
N VAL A 81 -12.91 -21.10 -2.41
CA VAL A 81 -12.22 -22.16 -1.70
C VAL A 81 -12.99 -22.45 -0.42
N GLN A 82 -13.16 -23.73 -0.07
CA GLN A 82 -13.67 -24.12 1.25
C GLN A 82 -12.63 -23.79 2.33
N SER A 83 -13.01 -23.94 3.60
CA SER A 83 -12.09 -23.77 4.74
C SER A 83 -10.77 -24.51 4.49
N VAL A 84 -9.71 -23.73 4.32
CA VAL A 84 -8.32 -24.18 4.17
C VAL A 84 -7.53 -23.63 5.34
N ASP A 85 -6.62 -24.43 5.89
CA ASP A 85 -5.58 -23.88 6.75
C ASP A 85 -4.58 -23.05 5.91
N LEU A 86 -3.71 -22.29 6.61
CA LEU A 86 -2.74 -21.44 5.96
C LEU A 86 -1.78 -22.21 5.04
N ASP A 87 -1.41 -23.44 5.40
CA ASP A 87 -0.45 -24.25 4.64
C ASP A 87 -1.04 -24.69 3.31
N ARG A 88 -2.27 -25.19 3.34
CA ARG A 88 -3.01 -25.60 2.16
C ARG A 88 -3.32 -24.42 1.26
N GLY A 89 -3.66 -23.25 1.81
CA GLY A 89 -3.84 -22.04 1.03
C GLY A 89 -2.56 -21.56 0.34
N ARG A 90 -1.42 -21.57 1.04
CA ARG A 90 -0.11 -21.24 0.45
C ARG A 90 0.28 -22.19 -0.67
N LYS A 91 0.08 -23.50 -0.46
CA LYS A 91 0.33 -24.51 -1.48
C LYS A 91 -0.52 -24.27 -2.73
N MET A 92 -1.81 -23.97 -2.55
CA MET A 92 -2.72 -23.65 -3.65
C MET A 92 -2.30 -22.39 -4.43
N ILE A 93 -1.88 -21.33 -3.72
CA ILE A 93 -1.32 -20.12 -4.35
C ILE A 93 -0.10 -20.48 -5.19
N MET A 94 0.85 -21.24 -4.64
CA MET A 94 2.08 -21.62 -5.33
C MET A 94 1.81 -22.49 -6.57
N GLU A 95 0.98 -23.53 -6.45
CA GLU A 95 0.65 -24.44 -7.54
C GLU A 95 -0.01 -23.74 -8.74
N ARG A 96 -0.77 -22.67 -8.47
CA ARG A 96 -1.60 -22.01 -9.49
C ARG A 96 -1.03 -20.70 -10.00
N LEU A 97 -0.27 -19.99 -9.17
CA LEU A 97 0.28 -18.66 -9.47
C LEU A 97 1.81 -18.66 -9.56
N GLY A 98 2.50 -19.78 -9.28
CA GLY A 98 3.96 -19.84 -9.26
C GLY A 98 4.62 -19.55 -10.61
N MET A 99 3.87 -19.63 -11.71
CA MET A 99 4.33 -19.27 -13.07
C MET A 99 3.53 -18.11 -13.68
N LYS A 100 2.76 -17.39 -12.85
CA LYS A 100 1.88 -16.30 -13.29
C LYS A 100 2.46 -14.95 -12.92
N LYS A 101 2.22 -13.95 -13.77
CA LYS A 101 2.58 -12.56 -13.49
C LYS A 101 1.54 -11.94 -12.57
N VAL A 102 1.88 -11.75 -11.30
CA VAL A 102 0.96 -11.31 -10.24
C VAL A 102 1.41 -9.99 -9.62
N ILE A 103 0.45 -9.13 -9.27
CA ILE A 103 0.68 -8.01 -8.34
C ILE A 103 -0.11 -8.19 -7.05
N VAL A 104 0.56 -8.13 -5.91
CA VAL A 104 -0.09 -8.15 -4.59
C VAL A 104 0.36 -6.97 -3.75
N VAL A 105 -0.59 -6.28 -3.13
CA VAL A 105 -0.32 -5.30 -2.07
C VAL A 105 -0.79 -5.84 -0.74
N LEU A 106 0.11 -5.84 0.25
CA LEU A 106 -0.15 -6.17 1.64
C LEU A 106 -0.01 -4.89 2.48
N ASP A 107 -1.13 -4.30 2.86
CA ASP A 107 -1.16 -3.05 3.60
C ASP A 107 -1.16 -3.26 5.11
N ASP A 108 -0.43 -2.39 5.81
CA ASP A 108 -0.24 -2.33 7.26
C ASP A 108 0.21 -3.68 7.85
N VAL A 109 1.37 -4.13 7.42
CA VAL A 109 2.03 -5.34 7.93
C VAL A 109 2.92 -4.99 9.13
N GLU A 110 2.83 -5.78 10.20
CA GLU A 110 3.69 -5.66 11.39
C GLU A 110 5.04 -6.37 11.18
N THR A 111 5.04 -7.56 10.59
CA THR A 111 6.25 -8.36 10.35
C THR A 111 6.27 -9.02 8.97
N PHE A 112 7.46 -9.20 8.39
CA PHE A 112 7.61 -9.92 7.11
C PHE A 112 6.97 -11.32 7.15
N ALA A 113 7.04 -12.01 8.29
CA ALA A 113 6.46 -13.33 8.50
C ALA A 113 4.93 -13.37 8.27
N GLN A 114 4.20 -12.29 8.55
CA GLN A 114 2.76 -12.22 8.24
C GLN A 114 2.52 -12.29 6.73
N SER A 115 3.39 -11.67 5.94
CA SER A 115 3.32 -11.73 4.47
C SER A 115 3.56 -13.15 3.98
N GLU A 116 4.57 -13.83 4.52
CA GLU A 116 4.89 -15.21 4.16
C GLU A 116 3.88 -16.24 4.68
N ALA A 117 3.19 -15.94 5.79
CA ALA A 117 2.10 -16.76 6.30
C ALA A 117 0.88 -16.73 5.36
N LEU A 118 0.62 -15.59 4.70
CA LEU A 118 -0.48 -15.46 3.74
C LEU A 118 -0.12 -16.01 2.36
N LEU A 119 1.03 -15.64 1.82
CA LEU A 119 1.40 -15.90 0.41
C LEU A 119 2.36 -17.08 0.23
N GLY A 120 3.07 -17.49 1.27
CA GLY A 120 4.28 -18.31 1.14
C GLY A 120 5.49 -17.45 0.80
N LYS A 121 6.51 -18.06 0.17
CA LYS A 121 7.71 -17.34 -0.24
C LYS A 121 7.34 -16.25 -1.24
N LEU A 122 7.59 -14.98 -0.91
CA LEU A 122 7.17 -13.84 -1.75
C LEU A 122 7.83 -13.84 -3.14
N HIS A 123 8.98 -14.49 -3.29
CA HIS A 123 9.71 -14.64 -4.55
C HIS A 123 9.28 -15.86 -5.37
N ALA A 124 8.24 -16.59 -4.98
CA ALA A 124 7.80 -17.83 -5.63
C ALA A 124 6.71 -17.63 -6.70
N PHE A 125 6.41 -16.39 -7.10
CA PHE A 125 5.53 -16.10 -8.23
C PHE A 125 6.26 -16.20 -9.58
N GLY A 126 5.52 -16.11 -10.68
CA GLY A 126 6.11 -16.08 -12.02
C GLY A 126 6.86 -14.77 -12.28
N GLU A 127 7.78 -14.80 -13.25
CA GLU A 127 8.57 -13.64 -13.62
C GLU A 127 7.73 -12.40 -13.99
N GLY A 128 8.25 -11.22 -13.66
CA GLY A 128 7.55 -9.95 -13.83
C GLY A 128 6.56 -9.63 -12.70
N SER A 129 6.44 -10.47 -11.67
CA SER A 129 5.55 -10.27 -10.53
C SER A 129 6.04 -9.18 -9.58
N ARG A 130 5.10 -8.50 -8.91
CA ARG A 130 5.37 -7.42 -7.96
C ARG A 130 4.63 -7.62 -6.66
N VAL A 131 5.33 -7.50 -5.53
CA VAL A 131 4.72 -7.48 -4.20
C VAL A 131 5.04 -6.16 -3.54
N ILE A 132 4.02 -5.45 -3.07
CA ILE A 132 4.17 -4.22 -2.29
C ILE A 132 3.75 -4.50 -0.86
N VAL A 133 4.59 -4.15 0.10
CA VAL A 133 4.27 -4.27 1.53
C VAL A 133 4.30 -2.88 2.14
N THR A 134 3.28 -2.47 2.89
CA THR A 134 3.34 -1.24 3.68
C THR A 134 3.52 -1.56 5.16
N THR A 135 4.35 -0.80 5.87
CA THR A 135 4.60 -1.01 7.30
C THR A 135 5.01 0.28 8.00
N LYS A 136 4.86 0.34 9.33
CA LYS A 136 5.46 1.43 10.13
C LYS A 136 6.92 1.15 10.48
N ASN A 137 7.35 -0.12 10.46
CA ASN A 137 8.65 -0.53 10.96
C ASN A 137 9.60 -0.95 9.83
N LYS A 138 10.71 -0.24 9.67
CA LYS A 138 11.75 -0.58 8.68
C LYS A 138 12.34 -1.97 8.92
N GLN A 139 12.48 -2.39 10.18
CA GLN A 139 13.11 -3.67 10.53
C GLN A 139 12.29 -4.86 10.04
N SER A 140 10.98 -4.66 9.86
CA SER A 140 10.05 -5.65 9.32
C SER A 140 10.21 -5.90 7.81
N LEU A 141 11.15 -5.21 7.15
CA LEU A 141 11.41 -5.29 5.70
C LEU A 141 12.73 -6.01 5.37
N SER A 142 13.32 -6.80 6.27
CA SER A 142 14.60 -7.46 6.01
C SER A 142 14.62 -8.43 4.82
N GLY A 143 13.46 -8.88 4.34
CA GLY A 143 13.32 -9.80 3.20
C GLY A 143 12.87 -9.15 1.88
N VAL A 144 12.78 -7.82 1.79
CA VAL A 144 12.37 -7.13 0.54
C VAL A 144 13.56 -6.79 -0.34
N ASN A 145 13.32 -6.61 -1.65
CA ASN A 145 14.35 -6.21 -2.60
C ASN A 145 14.68 -4.71 -2.50
N GLU A 146 13.64 -3.88 -2.34
CA GLU A 146 13.76 -2.42 -2.30
C GLU A 146 12.89 -1.82 -1.21
N THR A 147 13.29 -0.68 -0.65
CA THR A 147 12.49 0.04 0.35
C THR A 147 12.22 1.47 -0.05
N TYR A 148 11.01 1.95 0.20
CA TYR A 148 10.62 3.33 -0.03
C TYR A 148 10.14 3.98 1.27
N LYS A 149 10.68 5.16 1.58
CA LYS A 149 10.20 5.99 2.68
C LYS A 149 9.60 7.27 2.10
N PRO A 150 8.26 7.43 2.09
CA PRO A 150 7.64 8.68 1.66
C PRO A 150 8.14 9.86 2.51
N THR A 151 8.36 10.99 1.85
CA THR A 151 8.67 12.26 2.51
C THR A 151 7.39 12.97 2.93
N TYR A 152 7.54 13.98 3.78
CA TYR A 152 6.46 14.93 4.05
C TYR A 152 6.12 15.72 2.78
N LEU A 153 4.89 16.23 2.72
CA LEU A 153 4.47 17.09 1.64
C LEU A 153 5.22 18.42 1.69
N SER A 154 5.57 18.93 0.52
CA SER A 154 5.99 20.33 0.38
C SER A 154 4.85 21.27 0.79
N ASP A 155 5.15 22.52 1.12
CA ASP A 155 4.12 23.52 1.47
C ASP A 155 3.06 23.68 0.37
N VAL A 156 3.49 23.57 -0.89
CA VAL A 156 2.59 23.62 -2.06
C VAL A 156 1.63 22.43 -2.06
N GLU A 157 2.16 21.20 -1.97
CA GLU A 157 1.32 19.99 -1.91
C GLU A 157 0.45 19.95 -0.64
N ALA A 158 0.95 20.49 0.47
CA ALA A 158 0.23 20.58 1.73
C ALA A 158 -0.97 21.54 1.62
N LEU A 159 -0.78 22.70 0.99
CA LEU A 159 -1.84 23.66 0.70
C LEU A 159 -2.90 23.07 -0.22
N GLU A 160 -2.49 22.40 -1.29
CA GLU A 160 -3.40 21.71 -2.21
C GLU A 160 -4.24 20.66 -1.49
N LEU A 161 -3.59 19.82 -0.69
CA LEU A 161 -4.26 18.78 0.08
C LEU A 161 -5.22 19.38 1.10
N PHE A 162 -4.79 20.39 1.86
CA PHE A 162 -5.65 21.05 2.84
C PHE A 162 -6.89 21.67 2.17
N THR A 163 -6.67 22.45 1.11
CA THR A 163 -7.74 23.14 0.37
C THR A 163 -8.78 22.16 -0.15
N LYS A 164 -8.33 21.02 -0.68
CA LYS A 164 -9.21 19.93 -1.14
C LYS A 164 -10.12 19.39 -0.02
N TYR A 165 -9.63 19.31 1.21
CA TYR A 165 -10.42 18.77 2.32
C TYR A 165 -11.26 19.83 3.04
N ALA A 166 -10.78 21.07 3.14
CA ALA A 166 -11.50 22.19 3.74
C ALA A 166 -12.64 22.71 2.86
N PHE A 167 -12.38 22.90 1.57
CA PHE A 167 -13.33 23.60 0.70
C PHE A 167 -13.99 22.69 -0.35
N ARG A 168 -13.57 21.42 -0.42
CA ARG A 168 -14.01 20.38 -1.38
C ARG A 168 -13.79 20.76 -2.86
N THR A 169 -14.55 21.76 -3.34
CA THR A 169 -14.55 22.29 -4.71
C THR A 169 -14.66 23.81 -4.78
N ASN A 170 -14.89 24.50 -3.66
CA ASN A 170 -14.96 25.95 -3.63
C ASN A 170 -13.55 26.54 -3.52
N GLN A 171 -13.24 27.57 -4.30
CA GLN A 171 -11.99 28.30 -4.09
C GLN A 171 -12.08 29.06 -2.76
N PRO A 172 -11.04 29.02 -1.92
CA PRO A 172 -10.99 29.86 -0.75
C PRO A 172 -11.01 31.34 -1.18
N ASN A 173 -11.87 32.14 -0.57
CA ASN A 173 -11.77 33.59 -0.66
C ASN A 173 -10.52 34.05 0.12
N GLY A 174 -9.91 35.19 -0.24
CA GLY A 174 -8.65 35.66 0.37
C GLY A 174 -8.67 35.83 1.90
N ASP A 175 -9.84 35.89 2.52
CA ASP A 175 -10.02 35.98 3.97
C ASP A 175 -9.48 34.75 4.74
N TYR A 176 -9.32 33.60 4.06
CA TYR A 176 -8.86 32.35 4.67
C TYR A 176 -7.33 32.15 4.64
N ASP A 177 -6.57 33.05 4.00
CA ASP A 177 -5.12 32.90 3.81
C ASP A 177 -4.36 32.70 5.12
N HIS A 178 -4.76 33.41 6.17
CA HIS A 178 -4.14 33.31 7.49
C HIS A 178 -4.42 31.96 8.16
N LEU A 179 -5.61 31.39 7.99
CA LEU A 179 -5.97 30.07 8.52
C LEU A 179 -5.27 28.96 7.74
N LEU A 180 -5.19 29.10 6.41
CA LEU A 180 -4.45 28.19 5.53
C LEU A 180 -2.98 28.07 5.95
N ARG A 181 -2.30 29.21 6.14
CA ARG A 181 -0.89 29.23 6.58
C ARG A 181 -0.70 28.57 7.94
N ARG A 182 -1.53 28.91 8.93
CA ARG A 182 -1.44 28.29 10.27
C ARG A 182 -1.69 26.79 10.25
N ALA A 183 -2.64 26.33 9.43
CA ALA A 183 -2.92 24.91 9.29
C ALA A 183 -1.74 24.13 8.66
N ILE A 184 -1.10 24.70 7.63
CA ILE A 184 0.09 24.11 7.00
C ILE A 184 1.26 24.09 7.98
N GLU A 185 1.54 25.20 8.65
CA GLU A 185 2.59 25.32 9.67
C GLU A 185 2.41 24.29 10.80
N TYR A 186 1.17 24.12 11.28
CA TYR A 186 0.86 23.15 12.33
C TYR A 186 1.01 21.71 11.85
N ALA A 187 0.53 21.40 10.64
CA ALA A 187 0.56 20.03 10.12
C ALA A 187 1.96 19.58 9.68
N GLN A 188 2.89 20.50 9.44
CA GLN A 188 4.28 20.24 9.04
C GLN A 188 4.38 19.24 7.87
N GLY A 189 3.49 19.40 6.88
CA GLY A 189 3.45 18.53 5.70
C GLY A 189 2.98 17.10 5.96
N LEU A 190 2.48 16.74 7.15
CA LEU A 190 1.93 15.42 7.44
C LEU A 190 0.52 15.28 6.80
N PRO A 191 0.33 14.38 5.81
CA PRO A 191 -0.94 14.28 5.08
C PRO A 191 -2.16 14.08 5.97
N LEU A 192 -2.07 13.21 6.99
CA LEU A 192 -3.20 12.94 7.87
C LEU A 192 -3.60 14.17 8.70
N ALA A 193 -2.64 14.94 9.21
CA ALA A 193 -2.93 16.15 9.97
C ALA A 193 -3.65 17.19 9.10
N LEU A 194 -3.20 17.39 7.86
CA LEU A 194 -3.84 18.29 6.89
C LEU A 194 -5.29 17.88 6.59
N LYS A 195 -5.54 16.58 6.39
CA LYS A 195 -6.91 16.07 6.16
C LYS A 195 -7.83 16.29 7.35
N VAL A 196 -7.33 16.05 8.56
CA VAL A 196 -8.11 16.24 9.80
C VAL A 196 -8.43 17.71 9.99
N LEU A 197 -7.43 18.60 9.89
CA LEU A 197 -7.64 20.04 10.03
C LEU A 197 -8.57 20.57 8.95
N GLY A 198 -8.38 20.17 7.70
CA GLY A 198 -9.24 20.61 6.61
C GLY A 198 -10.69 20.15 6.80
N GLY A 199 -10.92 18.90 7.22
CA GLY A 199 -12.27 18.37 7.41
C GLY A 199 -13.08 19.00 8.55
N ILE A 200 -12.44 19.76 9.45
CA ILE A 200 -13.07 20.47 10.57
C ILE A 200 -13.00 22.00 10.42
N SER A 201 -12.43 22.49 9.32
CA SER A 201 -12.30 23.93 9.01
C SER A 201 -13.52 24.48 8.28
#